data_AF-A0A7C0ZFM0-F1
#
_entry.id   AF-A0A7C0ZFM0-F1
#
_cell.length_a   1.000
_cell.length_b   1.000
_cell.length_c   1.000
_cell.angle_alpha   90.00
_cell.angle_beta   90.00
_cell.angle_gamma   90.00
#
_symmetry.space_group_name_H-M   'P 1'
#
loop_
_entity.id
_entity.type
_entity.pdbx_description
1 polymer ?
#
loop_
_entity_poly.entity_id
_entity_poly.type
_entity_poly.pdbx_seq_one_letter_code
_entity_poly.pdbx_strand_id
1 'polypeptide(L)'
;MAFEIPKTQYTGKIKEVTIGSGSKAVTIGGEEVLPFYIFEGDMPNPPRVAMEIWDYDPSGEWPKAALEPFKNVVSDPVEWAKMCVEEYGADILVIQLKSTDPNGMDRPADEAAEIAKRVIDSVDVPVVLWGTADNEKDEKVLRKIAEICEGKNVSLSPVEEANHKGIGASALAYKQVVVASTPIDVNLAKQLNILLENLGVPLDRIIIDPTTGGLGYGLEYTYSVIERIKMAALVQEDDKLQNPIITNVGNEVWKCKEAGQDLDEAPTLGDPERRGVIMECVTALCCLLAGADVVILRHPESVRLVKSFIDLMLNGGSAKDVGEISKRLPAKEADLLSLSPVPDLTIEEEEKKPAPKVKAPPKAKEPEKKVEVEKEAPKPKEEKVVELRPKVEEKKVEEEVEEKKAEERVEVREEDKRRLEEELRKKVEEEIRLKIQQEMMAKEELEKKKKEMAELEKKKKEEEEKRRAEEEERKKQEEVERMEAEFKELKEKLSKELEKRREEMQPEEVIESLDMELPDRIGLYLTRIHKHQ
;
A
#
# COMPACT_ATOMS: atom_id res chain seq x y z
N MET A 1 -43.98 19.29 24.88
CA MET A 1 -44.21 18.73 23.53
C MET A 1 -43.68 17.31 23.51
N ALA A 2 -44.23 16.42 22.67
CA ALA A 2 -43.62 15.12 22.45
C ALA A 2 -42.30 15.32 21.68
N PHE A 3 -41.25 14.60 22.06
CA PHE A 3 -39.99 14.59 21.32
C PHE A 3 -40.20 13.84 20.00
N GLU A 4 -39.75 14.45 18.90
CA GLU A 4 -39.74 13.85 17.57
C GLU A 4 -38.29 13.76 17.10
N ILE A 5 -37.88 12.58 16.63
CA ILE A 5 -36.51 12.35 16.15
C ILE A 5 -36.33 13.11 14.84
N PRO A 6 -35.38 14.06 14.75
CA PRO A 6 -35.07 14.72 13.49
C PRO A 6 -34.61 13.68 12.46
N LYS A 7 -35.19 13.71 11.26
CA LYS A 7 -34.81 12.83 10.15
C LYS A 7 -34.16 13.63 9.04
N THR A 8 -33.12 13.07 8.42
CA THR A 8 -32.56 13.61 7.18
C THR A 8 -33.32 13.06 5.98
N GLN A 9 -33.58 13.90 4.97
CA GLN A 9 -34.16 13.45 3.71
C GLN A 9 -33.03 13.04 2.76
N TYR A 10 -33.04 11.77 2.36
CA TYR A 10 -32.17 11.23 1.32
C TYR A 10 -32.93 11.18 0.00
N THR A 11 -32.25 11.54 -1.09
CA THR A 11 -32.82 11.49 -2.45
C THR A 11 -32.15 10.45 -3.32
N GLY A 12 -30.93 10.04 -2.96
CA GLY A 12 -30.19 8.99 -3.63
C GLY A 12 -30.30 7.63 -2.96
N LYS A 13 -29.81 6.61 -3.67
CA LYS A 13 -29.77 5.22 -3.24
C LYS A 13 -28.47 4.58 -3.73
N ILE A 14 -27.80 3.82 -2.87
CA ILE A 14 -26.64 3.03 -3.28
C ILE A 14 -27.10 1.86 -4.16
N LYS A 15 -26.42 1.64 -5.29
CA LYS A 15 -26.72 0.54 -6.21
C LYS A 15 -26.41 -0.80 -5.54
N GLU A 16 -27.22 -1.79 -5.86
CA GLU A 16 -26.96 -3.17 -5.46
C GLU A 16 -25.96 -3.80 -6.42
N VAL A 17 -24.90 -4.39 -5.87
CA VAL A 17 -23.91 -5.17 -6.64
C VAL A 17 -23.88 -6.59 -6.09
N THR A 18 -24.12 -7.57 -6.96
CA THR A 18 -24.02 -8.99 -6.60
C THR A 18 -22.66 -9.55 -6.98
N ILE A 19 -21.97 -10.14 -6.02
CA ILE A 19 -20.68 -10.83 -6.19
C ILE A 19 -20.92 -12.33 -6.09
N GLY A 20 -20.26 -13.10 -6.95
CA GLY A 20 -20.38 -14.55 -7.01
C GLY A 20 -21.61 -15.00 -7.78
N SER A 21 -21.83 -16.31 -7.77
CA SER A 21 -22.90 -16.99 -8.51
C SER A 21 -23.53 -18.08 -7.65
N GLY A 22 -24.74 -18.52 -8.02
CA GLY A 22 -25.46 -19.56 -7.29
C GLY A 22 -26.08 -19.07 -5.96
N SER A 23 -26.39 -20.01 -5.07
CA SER A 23 -27.15 -19.75 -3.84
C SER A 23 -26.40 -18.98 -2.75
N LYS A 24 -25.06 -18.91 -2.85
CA LYS A 24 -24.19 -18.19 -1.92
C LYS A 24 -23.66 -16.88 -2.52
N ALA A 25 -24.21 -16.42 -3.64
CA ALA A 25 -23.93 -15.08 -4.13
C ALA A 25 -24.32 -14.04 -3.07
N VAL A 26 -23.50 -13.00 -2.93
CA VAL A 26 -23.70 -11.95 -1.93
C VAL A 26 -24.01 -10.65 -2.65
N THR A 27 -25.13 -10.04 -2.29
CA THR A 27 -25.48 -8.68 -2.71
C THR A 27 -25.05 -7.69 -1.63
N ILE A 28 -24.42 -6.59 -2.04
CA ILE A 28 -23.99 -5.46 -1.21
C ILE A 28 -24.57 -4.16 -1.74
N GLY A 29 -24.61 -3.11 -0.92
CA GLY A 29 -25.24 -1.83 -1.24
C GLY A 29 -26.77 -1.87 -1.09
N GLY A 30 -27.48 -0.97 -1.79
CA GLY A 30 -28.94 -0.91 -1.77
C GLY A 30 -29.53 0.00 -0.69
N GLU A 31 -28.70 0.55 0.19
CA GLU A 31 -29.13 1.44 1.26
C GLU A 31 -29.53 2.84 0.77
N GLU A 32 -30.50 3.40 1.48
CA GLU A 32 -31.11 4.71 1.22
C GLU A 32 -30.83 5.70 2.36
N VAL A 33 -29.96 5.32 3.30
CA VAL A 33 -29.63 6.07 4.52
C VAL A 33 -28.14 6.01 4.81
N LEU A 34 -27.69 6.90 5.71
CA LEU A 34 -26.34 6.80 6.26
C LEU A 34 -26.15 5.50 7.06
N PRO A 35 -24.89 5.08 7.28
CA PRO A 35 -24.57 3.76 7.83
C PRO A 35 -25.26 3.51 9.18
N PHE A 36 -26.03 2.42 9.25
CA PHE A 36 -26.80 2.00 10.43
C PHE A 36 -27.92 2.95 10.87
N TYR A 37 -28.30 3.95 10.08
CA TYR A 37 -29.40 4.89 10.41
C TYR A 37 -30.77 4.32 10.03
N ILE A 38 -31.00 3.05 10.38
CA ILE A 38 -32.21 2.26 10.03
C ILE A 38 -33.52 2.80 10.63
N PHE A 39 -33.45 3.79 11.51
CA PHE A 39 -34.62 4.48 12.06
C PHE A 39 -35.23 5.50 11.07
N GLU A 40 -34.50 5.88 10.03
CA GLU A 40 -34.90 6.88 9.04
C GLU A 40 -34.92 6.39 7.59
N GLY A 41 -34.71 5.09 7.35
CA GLY A 41 -34.87 4.46 6.03
C GLY A 41 -34.25 3.06 5.96
N ASP A 42 -34.18 2.50 4.75
CA ASP A 42 -33.86 1.09 4.55
C ASP A 42 -32.38 0.85 4.23
N MET A 43 -31.84 -0.23 4.79
CA MET A 43 -30.53 -0.80 4.47
C MET A 43 -30.72 -2.30 4.21
N PRO A 44 -31.15 -2.70 2.99
CA PRO A 44 -31.62 -4.04 2.70
C PRO A 44 -30.51 -5.09 2.77
N ASN A 45 -29.28 -4.72 2.42
CA ASN A 45 -28.12 -5.59 2.52
C ASN A 45 -27.22 -5.10 3.65
N PRO A 46 -26.96 -5.91 4.69
CA PRO A 46 -26.05 -5.52 5.75
C PRO A 46 -24.59 -5.53 5.26
N PRO A 47 -23.70 -4.72 5.85
CA PRO A 47 -22.28 -4.77 5.55
C PRO A 47 -21.70 -6.19 5.73
N ARG A 48 -20.71 -6.53 4.92
CA ARG A 48 -20.10 -7.87 4.88
C ARG A 48 -18.66 -7.85 5.36
N VAL A 49 -18.25 -8.97 5.95
CA VAL A 49 -16.86 -9.18 6.38
C VAL A 49 -16.23 -10.22 5.45
N ALA A 50 -15.22 -9.78 4.72
CA ALA A 50 -14.42 -10.64 3.86
C ALA A 50 -13.14 -11.07 4.60
N MET A 51 -12.62 -12.26 4.27
CA MET A 51 -11.34 -12.72 4.78
C MET A 51 -10.31 -12.83 3.66
N GLU A 52 -9.09 -12.36 3.92
CA GLU A 52 -8.00 -12.49 2.97
C GLU A 52 -7.18 -13.77 3.15
N ILE A 53 -6.68 -14.28 2.02
CA ILE A 53 -5.60 -15.26 1.90
C ILE A 53 -4.58 -14.74 0.90
N TRP A 54 -3.35 -15.25 0.95
CA TRP A 54 -2.33 -14.95 -0.05
C TRP A 54 -2.14 -16.14 -0.99
N ASP A 55 -1.71 -15.85 -2.23
CA ASP A 55 -1.42 -16.87 -3.25
C ASP A 55 -0.03 -17.53 -3.10
N TYR A 56 0.69 -17.20 -2.01
CA TYR A 56 1.89 -17.89 -1.53
C TYR A 56 1.92 -17.89 0.01
N ASP A 57 2.90 -18.56 0.59
CA ASP A 57 3.10 -18.68 2.04
C ASP A 57 3.76 -17.42 2.65
N PRO A 58 3.03 -16.59 3.42
CA PRO A 58 3.58 -15.39 4.06
C PRO A 58 4.29 -15.64 5.40
N SER A 59 4.64 -16.88 5.76
CA SER A 59 5.22 -17.19 7.08
C SER A 59 6.50 -16.42 7.42
N GLY A 60 7.21 -15.91 6.41
CA GLY A 60 8.40 -15.07 6.57
C GLY A 60 8.11 -13.57 6.73
N GLU A 61 6.87 -13.13 6.46
CA GLU A 61 6.50 -11.71 6.34
C GLU A 61 5.46 -11.28 7.37
N TRP A 62 4.54 -12.18 7.72
CA TRP A 62 3.46 -11.84 8.62
C TRP A 62 3.90 -11.88 10.09
N PRO A 63 3.35 -10.98 10.93
CA PRO A 63 3.48 -11.09 12.38
C PRO A 63 2.99 -12.44 12.88
N LYS A 64 3.63 -12.99 13.93
CA LYS A 64 3.25 -14.27 14.54
C LYS A 64 1.78 -14.31 14.96
N ALA A 65 1.26 -13.20 15.48
CA ALA A 65 -0.14 -13.09 15.87
C ALA A 65 -1.10 -13.28 14.68
N ALA A 66 -0.74 -12.80 13.49
CA ALA A 66 -1.53 -13.00 12.28
C ALA A 66 -1.39 -14.41 11.69
N LEU A 67 -0.23 -15.05 11.83
CA LEU A 67 0.04 -16.39 11.29
C LEU A 67 -0.51 -17.52 12.14
N GLU A 68 -0.50 -17.38 13.46
CA GLU A 68 -0.85 -18.45 14.40
C GLU A 68 -2.21 -19.09 14.11
N PRO A 69 -3.26 -18.35 13.70
CA PRO A 69 -4.54 -18.95 13.35
C PRO A 69 -4.52 -19.87 12.13
N PHE A 70 -3.55 -19.69 11.22
CA PHE A 70 -3.47 -20.36 9.93
C PHE A 70 -2.25 -21.28 9.78
N LYS A 71 -1.41 -21.41 10.81
CA LYS A 71 -0.11 -22.11 10.76
C LYS A 71 -0.12 -23.52 10.16
N ASN A 72 -1.25 -24.22 10.18
CA ASN A 72 -1.37 -25.58 9.64
C ASN A 72 -1.77 -25.61 8.14
N VAL A 73 -2.23 -24.49 7.59
CA VAL A 73 -2.78 -24.39 6.22
C VAL A 73 -2.17 -23.25 5.40
N VAL A 74 -1.41 -22.34 6.01
CA VAL A 74 -0.87 -21.11 5.39
C VAL A 74 -0.04 -21.35 4.12
N SER A 75 0.56 -22.54 3.98
CA SER A 75 1.32 -22.94 2.80
C SER A 75 0.47 -23.47 1.63
N ASP A 76 -0.82 -23.76 1.85
CA ASP A 76 -1.75 -24.25 0.83
C ASP A 76 -2.95 -23.29 0.72
N PRO A 77 -3.01 -22.43 -0.32
CA PRO A 77 -4.10 -21.48 -0.50
C PRO A 77 -5.49 -22.12 -0.57
N VAL A 78 -5.61 -23.38 -1.01
CA VAL A 78 -6.90 -24.08 -1.09
C VAL A 78 -7.40 -24.48 0.30
N GLU A 79 -6.54 -25.11 1.10
CA GLU A 79 -6.91 -25.52 2.46
C GLU A 79 -7.08 -24.29 3.37
N TRP A 80 -6.30 -23.23 3.15
CA TRP A 80 -6.47 -21.95 3.84
C TRP A 80 -7.82 -21.32 3.50
N ALA A 81 -8.21 -21.26 2.22
CA ALA A 81 -9.51 -20.74 1.81
C ALA A 81 -10.67 -21.49 2.46
N LYS A 82 -10.62 -22.82 2.47
CA LYS A 82 -11.64 -23.65 3.13
C LYS A 82 -11.72 -23.37 4.62
N MET A 83 -10.59 -23.26 5.32
CA MET A 83 -10.58 -22.91 6.75
C MET A 83 -11.23 -21.54 7.01
N CYS A 84 -10.93 -20.53 6.19
CA CYS A 84 -11.56 -19.21 6.31
C CYS A 84 -13.09 -19.27 6.16
N VAL A 85 -13.61 -20.13 5.28
CA VAL A 85 -15.04 -20.27 5.04
C VAL A 85 -15.71 -21.16 6.09
N GLU A 86 -15.17 -22.35 6.33
CA GLU A 86 -15.79 -23.41 7.13
C GLU A 86 -15.64 -23.18 8.64
N GLU A 87 -14.48 -22.69 9.09
CA GLU A 87 -14.19 -22.51 10.52
C GLU A 87 -14.38 -21.06 10.98
N TYR A 88 -13.98 -20.09 10.15
CA TYR A 88 -13.99 -18.67 10.52
C TYR A 88 -15.16 -17.87 9.94
N GLY A 89 -15.97 -18.52 9.08
CA GLY A 89 -17.24 -17.97 8.60
C GLY A 89 -17.08 -16.75 7.70
N ALA A 90 -16.08 -16.71 6.81
CA ALA A 90 -15.95 -15.66 5.81
C ALA A 90 -17.18 -15.59 4.89
N ASP A 91 -17.78 -14.40 4.72
CA ASP A 91 -18.91 -14.22 3.77
C ASP A 91 -18.42 -14.07 2.32
N ILE A 92 -17.22 -13.52 2.18
CA ILE A 92 -16.50 -13.27 0.92
C ILE A 92 -15.04 -13.65 1.16
N LEU A 93 -14.40 -14.28 0.19
CA LEU A 93 -12.97 -14.56 0.22
C LEU A 93 -12.22 -13.53 -0.64
N VAL A 94 -11.08 -13.05 -0.16
CA VAL A 94 -10.17 -12.19 -0.95
C VAL A 94 -8.87 -12.94 -1.17
N ILE A 95 -8.50 -13.15 -2.43
CA ILE A 95 -7.20 -13.72 -2.79
C ILE A 95 -6.28 -12.57 -3.13
N GLN A 96 -5.33 -12.30 -2.24
CA GLN A 96 -4.25 -11.35 -2.49
C GLN A 96 -3.20 -12.04 -3.37
N LEU A 97 -3.07 -11.59 -4.61
CA LEU A 97 -2.15 -12.10 -5.63
C LEU A 97 -0.72 -11.57 -5.42
N LYS A 98 -0.25 -11.57 -4.17
CA LYS A 98 1.02 -10.95 -3.77
C LYS A 98 2.23 -11.54 -4.50
N SER A 99 2.16 -12.80 -4.94
CA SER A 99 3.24 -13.43 -5.70
C SER A 99 3.47 -12.81 -7.08
N THR A 100 2.53 -12.03 -7.61
CA THR A 100 2.67 -11.42 -8.94
C THR A 100 3.52 -10.16 -8.93
N ASP A 101 3.89 -9.62 -7.77
CA ASP A 101 4.70 -8.39 -7.67
C ASP A 101 5.98 -8.53 -8.52
N PRO A 102 6.18 -7.65 -9.54
CA PRO A 102 7.39 -7.66 -10.37
C PRO A 102 8.69 -7.45 -9.58
N ASN A 103 8.62 -6.84 -8.39
CA ASN A 103 9.77 -6.64 -7.50
C ASN A 103 9.96 -7.80 -6.50
N GLY A 104 9.01 -8.73 -6.45
CA GLY A 104 9.02 -9.89 -5.58
C GLY A 104 9.26 -11.18 -6.36
N MET A 105 8.27 -12.07 -6.35
CA MET A 105 8.35 -13.36 -7.03
C MET A 105 8.07 -13.27 -8.55
N ASP A 106 7.46 -12.17 -9.00
CA ASP A 106 7.07 -11.91 -10.40
C ASP A 106 6.35 -13.10 -11.07
N ARG A 107 5.50 -13.82 -10.32
CA ARG A 107 4.83 -15.03 -10.80
C ARG A 107 4.10 -14.76 -12.13
N PRO A 108 4.24 -15.61 -13.16
CA PRO A 108 3.56 -15.40 -14.44
C PRO A 108 2.04 -15.39 -14.31
N ALA A 109 1.37 -14.62 -15.18
CA ALA A 109 -0.08 -14.45 -15.15
C ALA A 109 -0.85 -15.77 -15.24
N ASP A 110 -0.43 -16.70 -16.10
CA ASP A 110 -1.08 -18.01 -16.24
C ASP A 110 -0.97 -18.84 -14.95
N GLU A 111 0.18 -18.81 -14.28
CA GLU A 111 0.39 -19.56 -13.03
C GLU A 111 -0.45 -18.99 -11.88
N ALA A 112 -0.45 -17.66 -11.71
CA ALA A 112 -1.26 -17.00 -10.69
C ALA A 112 -2.76 -17.21 -10.93
N ALA A 113 -3.20 -17.15 -12.18
CA ALA A 113 -4.59 -17.37 -12.54
C ALA A 113 -5.04 -18.81 -12.26
N GLU A 114 -4.21 -19.83 -12.53
CA GLU A 114 -4.52 -21.23 -12.20
C GLU A 114 -4.62 -21.46 -10.68
N ILE A 115 -3.75 -20.82 -9.88
CA ILE A 115 -3.85 -20.88 -8.41
C ILE A 115 -5.16 -20.25 -7.94
N ALA A 116 -5.48 -19.04 -8.41
CA ALA A 116 -6.73 -18.37 -8.09
C ALA A 116 -7.95 -19.22 -8.48
N LYS A 117 -7.94 -19.81 -9.67
CA LYS A 117 -9.02 -20.68 -10.15
C LYS A 117 -9.21 -21.90 -9.27
N ARG A 118 -8.12 -22.58 -8.86
CA ARG A 118 -8.19 -23.72 -7.94
C ARG A 118 -8.83 -23.35 -6.61
N VAL A 119 -8.51 -22.18 -6.07
CA VAL A 119 -9.15 -21.67 -4.84
C VAL A 119 -10.62 -21.38 -5.09
N ILE A 120 -10.97 -20.63 -6.15
CA ILE A 120 -12.35 -20.29 -6.51
C ILE A 120 -13.22 -21.53 -6.72
N ASP A 121 -12.68 -22.61 -7.26
CA ASP A 121 -13.41 -23.87 -7.45
C ASP A 121 -13.55 -24.71 -6.17
N SER A 122 -12.76 -24.40 -5.14
CA SER A 122 -12.73 -25.16 -3.88
C SER A 122 -13.66 -24.61 -2.79
N VAL A 123 -14.13 -23.37 -2.94
CA VAL A 123 -15.04 -22.70 -2.01
C VAL A 123 -16.35 -22.34 -2.69
N ASP A 124 -17.39 -22.14 -1.88
CA ASP A 124 -18.73 -21.81 -2.37
C ASP A 124 -19.17 -20.38 -2.06
N VAL A 125 -18.29 -19.56 -1.46
CA VAL A 125 -18.51 -18.12 -1.23
C VAL A 125 -17.98 -17.28 -2.41
N PRO A 126 -18.45 -16.03 -2.57
CA PRO A 126 -17.91 -15.12 -3.58
C PRO A 126 -16.43 -14.81 -3.36
N VAL A 127 -15.71 -14.55 -4.45
CA VAL A 127 -14.26 -14.29 -4.41
C VAL A 127 -13.91 -12.95 -5.06
N VAL A 128 -13.09 -12.16 -4.37
CA VAL A 128 -12.43 -10.96 -4.87
C VAL A 128 -10.96 -11.29 -5.13
N LEU A 129 -10.47 -10.95 -6.31
CA LEU A 129 -9.06 -11.09 -6.67
C LEU A 129 -8.40 -9.73 -6.53
N TRP A 130 -7.34 -9.68 -5.73
CA TRP A 130 -6.68 -8.44 -5.36
C TRP A 130 -5.21 -8.48 -5.80
N GLY A 131 -4.88 -7.70 -6.82
CA GLY A 131 -3.54 -7.57 -7.40
C GLY A 131 -2.54 -6.81 -6.52
N THR A 132 -1.44 -6.38 -7.12
CA THR A 132 -0.32 -5.74 -6.42
C THR A 132 -0.24 -4.22 -6.61
N ALA A 133 -1.21 -3.62 -7.31
CA ALA A 133 -1.19 -2.23 -7.78
C ALA A 133 -0.02 -1.94 -8.74
N ASP A 134 0.49 -2.97 -9.41
CA ASP A 134 1.36 -2.79 -10.58
C ASP A 134 0.49 -2.85 -11.83
N ASN A 135 0.28 -1.69 -12.45
CA ASN A 135 -0.72 -1.53 -13.50
C ASN A 135 -0.54 -2.49 -14.69
N GLU A 136 0.70 -2.73 -15.13
CA GLU A 136 0.98 -3.61 -16.28
C GLU A 136 0.81 -5.08 -15.90
N LYS A 137 1.30 -5.48 -14.72
CA LYS A 137 1.18 -6.85 -14.22
C LYS A 137 -0.26 -7.20 -13.90
N ASP A 138 -0.96 -6.34 -13.17
CA ASP A 138 -2.36 -6.53 -12.78
C ASP A 138 -3.25 -6.63 -14.01
N GLU A 139 -3.03 -5.82 -15.05
CA GLU A 139 -3.76 -5.97 -16.30
C GLU A 139 -3.58 -7.38 -16.89
N LYS A 140 -2.34 -7.89 -16.97
CA LYS A 140 -2.08 -9.24 -17.54
C LYS A 140 -2.75 -10.34 -16.69
N VAL A 141 -2.60 -10.26 -15.37
CA VAL A 141 -3.09 -11.29 -14.43
C VAL A 141 -4.63 -11.27 -14.35
N LEU A 142 -5.23 -10.11 -14.10
CA LEU A 142 -6.68 -10.00 -13.89
C LEU A 142 -7.48 -10.26 -15.18
N ARG A 143 -6.94 -9.90 -16.36
CA ARG A 143 -7.57 -10.27 -17.64
C ARG A 143 -7.60 -11.79 -17.83
N LYS A 144 -6.53 -12.49 -17.45
CA LYS A 144 -6.47 -13.95 -17.55
C LYS A 144 -7.44 -14.62 -16.59
N ILE A 145 -7.50 -14.13 -15.35
CA ILE A 145 -8.47 -14.57 -14.34
C ILE A 145 -9.90 -14.36 -14.84
N ALA A 146 -10.20 -13.18 -15.40
CA ALA A 146 -11.54 -12.86 -15.90
C ALA A 146 -12.03 -13.88 -16.93
N GLU A 147 -11.15 -14.29 -17.86
CA GLU A 147 -11.42 -15.30 -18.89
C GLU A 147 -11.70 -16.67 -18.27
N ILE A 148 -10.77 -17.20 -17.46
CA ILE A 148 -10.87 -18.59 -16.96
C ILE A 148 -11.93 -18.76 -15.87
N CYS A 149 -12.39 -17.66 -15.27
CA CYS A 149 -13.45 -17.62 -14.27
C CYS A 149 -14.79 -17.12 -14.84
N GLU A 150 -14.99 -17.17 -16.17
CA GLU A 150 -16.28 -16.82 -16.77
C GLU A 150 -17.43 -17.58 -16.11
N GLY A 151 -18.52 -16.86 -15.83
CA GLY A 151 -19.72 -17.42 -15.19
C GLY A 151 -19.64 -17.52 -13.66
N LYS A 152 -18.48 -17.27 -13.04
CA LYS A 152 -18.33 -17.22 -11.57
C LYS A 152 -18.71 -15.88 -10.97
N ASN A 153 -18.69 -14.80 -11.76
CA ASN A 153 -19.00 -13.43 -11.35
C ASN A 153 -18.11 -12.97 -10.18
N VAL A 154 -16.80 -13.15 -10.34
CA VAL A 154 -15.77 -12.71 -9.39
C VAL A 154 -15.58 -11.19 -9.47
N SER A 155 -14.99 -10.60 -8.42
CA SER A 155 -14.58 -9.20 -8.43
C SER A 155 -13.08 -9.07 -8.75
N LEU A 156 -12.74 -8.12 -9.61
CA LEU A 156 -11.36 -7.84 -10.03
C LEU A 156 -10.89 -6.53 -9.40
N SER A 157 -9.78 -6.58 -8.67
CA SER A 157 -9.15 -5.46 -7.95
C SER A 157 -7.63 -5.56 -8.04
N PRO A 158 -6.87 -4.45 -8.00
CA PRO A 158 -7.35 -3.07 -8.15
C PRO A 158 -7.56 -2.72 -9.63
N VAL A 159 -8.63 -1.98 -9.91
CA VAL A 159 -8.80 -1.30 -11.20
C VAL A 159 -8.56 0.18 -10.97
N GLU A 160 -7.53 0.72 -11.58
CA GLU A 160 -7.09 2.12 -11.47
C GLU A 160 -7.24 2.84 -12.81
N GLU A 161 -7.06 4.16 -12.82
CA GLU A 161 -7.12 4.96 -14.05
C GLU A 161 -6.11 4.49 -15.13
N ALA A 162 -4.96 3.93 -14.76
CA ALA A 162 -3.99 3.49 -15.76
C ALA A 162 -4.35 2.14 -16.42
N ASN A 163 -5.05 1.24 -15.73
CA ASN A 163 -5.36 -0.12 -16.21
C ASN A 163 -6.86 -0.38 -16.49
N HIS A 164 -7.74 0.60 -16.25
CA HIS A 164 -9.21 0.47 -16.41
C HIS A 164 -9.66 -0.03 -17.79
N LYS A 165 -8.95 0.33 -18.86
CA LYS A 165 -9.32 -0.09 -20.23
C LYS A 165 -9.19 -1.60 -20.41
N GLY A 166 -8.05 -2.17 -20.00
CA GLY A 166 -7.76 -3.59 -20.19
C GLY A 166 -8.61 -4.47 -19.27
N ILE A 167 -8.64 -4.12 -17.97
CA ILE A 167 -9.39 -4.90 -16.98
C ILE A 167 -10.90 -4.67 -17.16
N GLY A 168 -11.35 -3.42 -17.34
CA GLY A 168 -12.76 -3.10 -17.54
C GLY A 168 -13.36 -3.74 -18.80
N ALA A 169 -12.61 -3.79 -19.92
CA ALA A 169 -13.08 -4.49 -21.12
C ALA A 169 -13.22 -6.00 -20.89
N SER A 170 -12.31 -6.59 -20.11
CA SER A 170 -12.37 -8.03 -19.78
C SER A 170 -13.48 -8.33 -18.78
N ALA A 171 -13.69 -7.46 -17.79
CA ALA A 171 -14.81 -7.55 -16.87
C ALA A 171 -16.15 -7.47 -17.61
N LEU A 172 -16.28 -6.58 -18.60
CA LEU A 172 -17.46 -6.48 -19.44
C LEU A 172 -17.66 -7.76 -20.29
N ALA A 173 -16.60 -8.25 -20.93
CA ALA A 173 -16.66 -9.44 -21.79
C ALA A 173 -17.08 -10.70 -21.03
N TYR A 174 -16.48 -10.92 -19.85
CA TYR A 174 -16.71 -12.13 -19.04
C TYR A 174 -17.71 -11.93 -17.90
N LYS A 175 -18.38 -10.77 -17.87
CA LYS A 175 -19.41 -10.42 -16.88
C LYS A 175 -18.91 -10.57 -15.44
N GLN A 176 -17.73 -10.02 -15.16
CA GLN A 176 -17.17 -9.91 -13.82
C GLN A 176 -17.59 -8.57 -13.17
N VAL A 177 -17.28 -8.41 -11.88
CA VAL A 177 -17.42 -7.16 -11.11
C VAL A 177 -16.08 -6.45 -11.06
N VAL A 178 -16.08 -5.11 -11.08
CA VAL A 178 -14.89 -4.27 -10.99
C VAL A 178 -14.82 -3.61 -9.62
N VAL A 179 -13.65 -3.66 -8.99
CA VAL A 179 -13.32 -2.84 -7.81
C VAL A 179 -12.46 -1.67 -8.28
N ALA A 180 -13.06 -0.49 -8.35
CA ALA A 180 -12.47 0.76 -8.82
C ALA A 180 -11.68 1.42 -7.68
N SER A 181 -10.36 1.25 -7.71
CA SER A 181 -9.42 1.72 -6.70
C SER A 181 -8.90 3.12 -7.03
N THR A 182 -8.99 4.04 -6.05
CA THR A 182 -8.51 5.42 -6.19
C THR A 182 -7.80 5.88 -4.91
N PRO A 183 -6.78 6.76 -5.00
CA PRO A 183 -5.99 7.16 -3.84
C PRO A 183 -6.68 8.26 -3.03
N ILE A 184 -7.60 7.87 -2.14
CA ILE A 184 -8.25 8.72 -1.12
C ILE A 184 -8.73 10.08 -1.68
N ASP A 185 -9.46 10.04 -2.80
CA ASP A 185 -10.03 11.25 -3.41
C ASP A 185 -11.39 10.97 -4.07
N VAL A 186 -12.38 11.80 -3.73
CA VAL A 186 -13.77 11.67 -4.18
C VAL A 186 -13.92 11.98 -5.67
N ASN A 187 -13.15 12.93 -6.20
CA ASN A 187 -13.22 13.30 -7.61
C ASN A 187 -12.56 12.22 -8.46
N LEU A 188 -11.45 11.63 -8.01
CA LEU A 188 -10.83 10.50 -8.68
C LEU A 188 -11.77 9.29 -8.71
N ALA A 189 -12.43 8.97 -7.59
CA ALA A 189 -13.44 7.91 -7.54
C ALA A 189 -14.55 8.15 -8.58
N LYS A 190 -15.07 9.38 -8.65
CA LYS A 190 -16.07 9.77 -9.64
C LYS A 190 -15.56 9.66 -11.08
N GLN A 191 -14.35 10.16 -11.35
CA GLN A 191 -13.72 10.13 -12.67
C GLN A 191 -13.51 8.70 -13.14
N LEU A 192 -13.01 7.82 -12.28
CA LEU A 192 -12.79 6.42 -12.62
C LEU A 192 -14.10 5.69 -12.94
N ASN A 193 -15.16 5.93 -12.17
CA ASN A 193 -16.48 5.37 -12.47
C ASN A 193 -17.04 5.87 -13.81
N ILE A 194 -16.83 7.14 -14.15
CA ILE A 194 -17.18 7.69 -15.47
C ILE A 194 -16.38 7.00 -16.59
N LEU A 195 -15.08 6.75 -16.39
CA LEU A 195 -14.24 6.08 -17.38
C LEU A 195 -14.70 4.63 -17.62
N LEU A 196 -15.05 3.90 -16.56
CA LEU A 196 -15.57 2.54 -16.63
C LEU A 196 -16.95 2.49 -17.30
N GLU A 197 -17.84 3.40 -16.96
CA GLU A 197 -19.16 3.51 -17.59
C GLU A 197 -19.06 3.86 -19.08
N ASN A 198 -18.16 4.77 -19.46
CA ASN A 198 -17.90 5.10 -20.87
C ASN A 198 -17.34 3.91 -21.67
N LEU A 199 -16.66 2.98 -21.00
CA LEU A 199 -16.21 1.72 -21.60
C LEU A 199 -17.36 0.70 -21.75
N GLY A 200 -18.50 0.96 -21.11
CA GLY A 200 -19.70 0.13 -21.11
C GLY A 200 -19.84 -0.78 -19.88
N VAL A 201 -18.98 -0.63 -18.86
CA VAL A 201 -19.15 -1.36 -17.59
C VAL A 201 -20.37 -0.78 -16.87
N PRO A 202 -21.41 -1.58 -16.60
CA PRO A 202 -22.58 -1.10 -15.87
C PRO A 202 -22.22 -0.61 -14.46
N LEU A 203 -22.82 0.49 -14.02
CA LEU A 203 -22.56 1.01 -12.67
C LEU A 203 -22.96 -0.01 -11.58
N ASP A 204 -23.96 -0.86 -11.80
CA ASP A 204 -24.33 -1.97 -10.89
C ASP A 204 -23.34 -3.16 -10.88
N ARG A 205 -22.17 -2.99 -11.52
CA ARG A 205 -21.03 -3.92 -11.49
C ARG A 205 -19.73 -3.26 -11.03
N ILE A 206 -19.82 -2.08 -10.44
CA ILE A 206 -18.68 -1.33 -9.91
C ILE A 206 -18.81 -1.23 -8.38
N ILE A 207 -17.72 -1.54 -7.69
CA ILE A 207 -17.52 -1.32 -6.26
C ILE A 207 -16.40 -0.30 -6.14
N ILE A 208 -16.57 0.72 -5.29
CA ILE A 208 -15.53 1.74 -5.05
C ILE A 208 -14.57 1.22 -3.97
N ASP A 209 -13.27 1.32 -4.24
CA ASP A 209 -12.21 1.22 -3.24
C ASP A 209 -11.50 2.59 -3.15
N PRO A 210 -11.71 3.36 -2.08
CA PRO A 210 -11.08 4.67 -1.93
C PRO A 210 -9.62 4.58 -1.47
N THR A 211 -9.01 3.38 -1.47
CA THR A 211 -7.76 3.05 -0.79
C THR A 211 -7.89 3.24 0.74
N THR A 212 -7.49 2.22 1.47
CA THR A 212 -7.63 2.22 2.94
C THR A 212 -6.34 2.67 3.61
N GLY A 213 -6.42 3.58 4.57
CA GLY A 213 -5.35 3.89 5.51
C GLY A 213 -5.48 3.07 6.79
N GLY A 214 -4.37 2.60 7.34
CA GLY A 214 -4.33 1.89 8.62
C GLY A 214 -4.56 2.83 9.82
N LEU A 215 -4.95 2.28 10.98
CA LEU A 215 -5.07 3.07 12.21
C LEU A 215 -3.72 3.72 12.58
N GLY A 216 -3.69 5.05 12.63
CA GLY A 216 -2.45 5.82 12.85
C GLY A 216 -1.63 6.07 11.58
N TYR A 217 -2.10 5.58 10.43
CA TYR A 217 -1.46 5.65 9.12
C TYR A 217 -2.47 6.11 8.04
N GLY A 218 -3.16 7.22 8.29
CA GLY A 218 -4.03 7.88 7.31
C GLY A 218 -5.49 7.41 7.28
N LEU A 219 -5.94 6.65 8.28
CA LEU A 219 -7.35 6.23 8.42
C LEU A 219 -8.33 7.41 8.40
N GLU A 220 -7.95 8.56 8.95
CA GLU A 220 -8.77 9.78 8.97
C GLU A 220 -9.10 10.31 7.56
N TYR A 221 -8.18 10.14 6.60
CA TYR A 221 -8.40 10.52 5.21
C TYR A 221 -9.37 9.53 4.56
N THR A 222 -9.16 8.22 4.74
CA THR A 222 -10.09 7.19 4.27
C THR A 222 -11.48 7.39 4.84
N TYR A 223 -11.61 7.61 6.15
CA TYR A 223 -12.88 7.88 6.83
C TYR A 223 -13.62 9.05 6.19
N SER A 224 -12.94 10.20 6.06
CA SER A 224 -13.54 11.42 5.52
C SER A 224 -13.93 11.27 4.04
N VAL A 225 -13.16 10.53 3.25
CA VAL A 225 -13.48 10.28 1.83
C VAL A 225 -14.67 9.35 1.67
N ILE A 226 -14.78 8.29 2.47
CA ILE A 226 -15.95 7.40 2.47
C ILE A 226 -17.22 8.20 2.84
N GLU A 227 -17.19 9.02 3.89
CA GLU A 227 -18.32 9.87 4.26
C GLU A 227 -18.72 10.82 3.13
N ARG A 228 -17.74 11.46 2.48
CA ARG A 228 -18.01 12.38 1.35
C ARG A 228 -18.61 11.65 0.14
N ILE A 229 -18.14 10.43 -0.16
CA ILE A 229 -18.72 9.58 -1.22
C ILE A 229 -20.18 9.26 -0.87
N LYS A 230 -20.46 8.80 0.35
CA LYS A 230 -21.83 8.47 0.78
C LYS A 230 -22.75 9.70 0.80
N MET A 231 -22.27 10.85 1.24
CA MET A 231 -23.04 12.11 1.18
C MET A 231 -23.34 12.53 -0.26
N ALA A 232 -22.36 12.45 -1.16
CA ALA A 232 -22.57 12.75 -2.58
C ALA A 232 -23.61 11.79 -3.19
N ALA A 233 -23.52 10.50 -2.87
CA ALA A 233 -24.40 9.47 -3.38
C ALA A 233 -25.85 9.60 -2.88
N LEU A 234 -26.05 9.82 -1.57
CA LEU A 234 -27.36 9.76 -0.91
C LEU A 234 -28.07 11.11 -0.78
N VAL A 235 -27.32 12.20 -0.59
CA VAL A 235 -27.88 13.54 -0.36
C VAL A 235 -27.83 14.42 -1.61
N GLN A 236 -26.76 14.28 -2.41
CA GLN A 236 -26.57 15.08 -3.62
C GLN A 236 -27.02 14.34 -4.89
N GLU A 237 -27.43 13.08 -4.76
CA GLU A 237 -27.90 12.22 -5.85
C GLU A 237 -26.87 12.08 -6.99
N ASP A 238 -25.57 12.04 -6.64
CA ASP A 238 -24.50 11.83 -7.60
C ASP A 238 -24.46 10.36 -8.03
N ASP A 239 -25.07 10.06 -9.18
CA ASP A 239 -25.27 8.72 -9.70
C ASP A 239 -23.97 7.95 -9.96
N LYS A 240 -22.85 8.67 -10.17
CA LYS A 240 -21.51 8.08 -10.37
C LYS A 240 -20.83 7.67 -9.08
N LEU A 241 -21.34 8.09 -7.93
CA LEU A 241 -20.84 7.72 -6.60
C LEU A 241 -21.82 6.83 -5.82
N GLN A 242 -22.98 6.51 -6.41
CA GLN A 242 -23.98 5.59 -5.86
C GLN A 242 -23.55 4.11 -5.94
N ASN A 243 -22.28 3.82 -5.70
CA ASN A 243 -21.72 2.48 -5.73
C ASN A 243 -21.36 2.03 -4.31
N PRO A 244 -21.45 0.72 -4.02
CA PRO A 244 -21.01 0.20 -2.72
C PRO A 244 -19.49 0.33 -2.57
N ILE A 245 -19.02 0.35 -1.33
CA ILE A 245 -17.63 0.61 -0.95
C ILE A 245 -16.98 -0.64 -0.33
N ILE A 246 -15.77 -0.99 -0.76
CA ILE A 246 -14.94 -2.04 -0.16
C ILE A 246 -13.65 -1.45 0.40
N THR A 247 -13.19 -1.94 1.56
CA THR A 247 -11.95 -1.47 2.19
C THR A 247 -11.01 -2.62 2.57
N ASN A 248 -9.74 -2.50 2.20
CA ASN A 248 -8.71 -3.51 2.46
C ASN A 248 -8.01 -3.29 3.81
N VAL A 249 -8.75 -3.51 4.90
CA VAL A 249 -8.31 -3.20 6.27
C VAL A 249 -7.16 -4.09 6.74
N GLY A 250 -7.27 -5.40 6.55
CA GLY A 250 -6.30 -6.38 7.04
C GLY A 250 -4.90 -6.15 6.49
N ASN A 251 -4.78 -5.92 5.17
CA ASN A 251 -3.48 -5.63 4.54
C ASN A 251 -2.81 -4.37 5.13
N GLU A 252 -3.60 -3.35 5.45
CA GLU A 252 -3.11 -2.06 5.92
C GLU A 252 -2.74 -2.06 7.40
N VAL A 253 -3.48 -2.79 8.24
CA VAL A 253 -3.21 -2.84 9.67
C VAL A 253 -2.03 -3.77 9.98
N TRP A 254 -1.99 -4.95 9.37
CA TRP A 254 -0.99 -5.97 9.73
C TRP A 254 0.40 -5.71 9.14
N LYS A 255 0.55 -4.71 8.25
CA LYS A 255 1.85 -4.20 7.81
C LYS A 255 2.40 -3.06 8.70
N CYS A 256 1.58 -2.50 9.61
CA CYS A 256 2.02 -1.47 10.53
C CYS A 256 3.01 -2.02 11.54
N LYS A 257 3.93 -1.17 11.98
CA LYS A 257 4.96 -1.54 12.94
C LYS A 257 4.37 -2.06 14.25
N GLU A 258 3.34 -1.38 14.77
CA GLU A 258 2.70 -1.71 16.05
C GLU A 258 2.05 -3.10 16.05
N ALA A 259 1.52 -3.56 14.90
CA ALA A 259 0.95 -4.90 14.77
C ALA A 259 2.04 -5.99 14.72
N GLY A 260 3.25 -5.65 14.26
CA GLY A 260 4.38 -6.57 14.12
C GLY A 260 5.30 -6.69 15.32
N GLN A 261 5.40 -5.63 16.15
CA GLN A 261 6.30 -5.61 17.30
C GLN A 261 5.91 -6.64 18.36
N ASP A 262 6.91 -7.29 18.96
CA ASP A 262 6.69 -8.13 20.12
C ASP A 262 6.69 -7.31 21.43
N LEU A 263 6.47 -8.00 22.55
CA LEU A 263 6.42 -7.38 23.87
C LEU A 263 7.80 -6.89 24.33
N ASP A 264 8.88 -7.51 23.87
CA ASP A 264 10.24 -7.20 24.29
C ASP A 264 10.72 -5.91 23.59
N GLU A 265 10.33 -5.71 22.33
CA GLU A 265 10.59 -4.49 21.55
C GLU A 265 9.71 -3.30 21.97
N ALA A 266 8.47 -3.55 22.39
CA ALA A 266 7.50 -2.51 22.74
C ALA A 266 6.70 -2.85 24.02
N PRO A 267 7.36 -2.93 25.19
CA PRO A 267 6.74 -3.38 26.44
C PRO A 267 5.57 -2.52 26.92
N THR A 268 5.56 -1.24 26.54
CA THR A 268 4.51 -0.28 26.92
C THR A 268 3.24 -0.37 26.05
N LEU A 269 3.28 -1.11 24.95
CA LEU A 269 2.14 -1.24 24.02
C LEU A 269 1.26 -2.47 24.33
N GLY A 270 1.57 -3.19 25.42
CA GLY A 270 0.76 -4.30 25.90
C GLY A 270 0.90 -5.57 25.05
N ASP A 271 -0.09 -6.46 25.17
CA ASP A 271 -0.05 -7.77 24.53
C ASP A 271 -0.09 -7.67 22.98
N PRO A 272 0.91 -8.20 22.26
CA PRO A 272 0.99 -8.08 20.81
C PRO A 272 -0.20 -8.67 20.04
N GLU A 273 -0.72 -9.82 20.50
CA GLU A 273 -1.84 -10.49 19.85
C GLU A 273 -3.13 -9.65 19.97
N ARG A 274 -3.47 -9.23 21.19
CA ARG A 274 -4.64 -8.36 21.43
C ARG A 274 -4.50 -7.02 20.72
N ARG A 275 -3.30 -6.44 20.70
CA ARG A 275 -3.04 -5.16 20.02
C ARG A 275 -3.36 -5.25 18.53
N GLY A 276 -2.80 -6.23 17.81
CA GLY A 276 -3.06 -6.39 16.37
C GLY A 276 -4.54 -6.60 16.05
N VAL A 277 -5.20 -7.47 16.81
CA VAL A 277 -6.65 -7.73 16.65
C VAL A 277 -7.48 -6.47 16.90
N ILE A 278 -7.20 -5.72 17.96
CA ILE A 278 -7.96 -4.50 18.27
C ILE A 278 -7.69 -3.39 17.24
N MET A 279 -6.45 -3.23 16.77
CA MET A 279 -6.15 -2.28 15.71
C MET A 279 -6.98 -2.59 14.45
N GLU A 280 -7.06 -3.87 14.06
CA GLU A 280 -7.84 -4.30 12.91
C GLU A 280 -9.35 -4.05 13.11
N CYS A 281 -9.89 -4.39 14.29
CA CYS A 281 -11.27 -4.10 14.64
C CYS A 281 -11.58 -2.60 14.59
N VAL A 282 -10.74 -1.75 15.18
CA VAL A 282 -10.97 -0.30 15.22
C VAL A 282 -10.95 0.29 13.81
N THR A 283 -9.98 -0.08 12.97
CA THR A 283 -9.96 0.36 11.57
C THR A 283 -11.22 -0.09 10.83
N ALA A 284 -11.65 -1.35 10.99
CA ALA A 284 -12.85 -1.87 10.36
C ALA A 284 -14.11 -1.11 10.81
N LEU A 285 -14.27 -0.87 12.11
CA LEU A 285 -15.39 -0.11 12.67
C LEU A 285 -15.44 1.32 12.13
N CYS A 286 -14.29 2.00 12.04
CA CYS A 286 -14.21 3.33 11.42
C CYS A 286 -14.67 3.29 9.95
N CYS A 287 -14.22 2.32 9.16
CA CYS A 287 -14.67 2.17 7.77
C CYS A 287 -16.18 1.89 7.68
N LEU A 288 -16.73 0.99 8.52
CA LEU A 288 -18.15 0.67 8.54
C LEU A 288 -19.02 1.88 8.93
N LEU A 289 -18.60 2.63 9.95
CA LEU A 289 -19.31 3.84 10.40
C LEU A 289 -19.26 4.97 9.35
N ALA A 290 -18.18 5.05 8.58
CA ALA A 290 -18.10 5.98 7.44
C ALA A 290 -18.98 5.54 6.27
N GLY A 291 -19.18 4.23 6.10
CA GLY A 291 -20.08 3.62 5.11
C GLY A 291 -19.45 2.59 4.19
N ALA A 292 -18.45 1.85 4.63
CA ALA A 292 -18.00 0.68 3.89
C ALA A 292 -19.08 -0.42 3.88
N ASP A 293 -19.34 -0.99 2.70
CA ASP A 293 -20.26 -2.11 2.50
C ASP A 293 -19.54 -3.46 2.69
N VAL A 294 -18.23 -3.50 2.44
CA VAL A 294 -17.38 -4.67 2.66
C VAL A 294 -16.08 -4.25 3.34
N VAL A 295 -15.73 -4.90 4.45
CA VAL A 295 -14.42 -4.76 5.09
C VAL A 295 -13.65 -6.07 4.95
N ILE A 296 -12.40 -5.99 4.48
CA ILE A 296 -11.52 -7.15 4.31
C ILE A 296 -10.62 -7.26 5.52
N LEU A 297 -10.72 -8.36 6.25
CA LEU A 297 -9.96 -8.63 7.46
C LEU A 297 -9.06 -9.86 7.27
N ARG A 298 -8.05 -9.98 8.13
CA ARG A 298 -7.11 -11.08 8.17
C ARG A 298 -7.36 -11.98 9.37
N HIS A 299 -7.49 -11.41 10.58
CA HIS A 299 -7.50 -12.23 11.79
C HIS A 299 -8.92 -12.74 12.14
N PRO A 300 -9.10 -14.04 12.44
CA PRO A 300 -10.43 -14.61 12.71
C PRO A 300 -11.16 -13.99 13.91
N GLU A 301 -10.44 -13.61 14.98
CA GLU A 301 -11.07 -12.90 16.10
C GLU A 301 -11.59 -11.52 15.70
N SER A 302 -10.90 -10.82 14.78
CA SER A 302 -11.40 -9.55 14.25
C SER A 302 -12.69 -9.75 13.47
N VAL A 303 -12.74 -10.80 12.63
CA VAL A 303 -13.96 -11.19 11.90
C VAL A 303 -15.12 -11.45 12.85
N ARG A 304 -14.90 -12.25 13.91
CA ARG A 304 -15.93 -12.54 14.91
C ARG A 304 -16.45 -11.26 15.58
N LEU A 305 -15.56 -10.41 16.05
CA LEU A 305 -15.92 -9.18 16.77
C LEU A 305 -16.64 -8.16 15.87
N VAL A 306 -16.16 -7.98 14.63
CA VAL A 306 -16.77 -7.05 13.67
C VAL A 306 -18.14 -7.56 13.22
N LYS A 307 -18.32 -8.87 13.02
CA LYS A 307 -19.64 -9.46 12.75
C LYS A 307 -20.61 -9.25 13.91
N SER A 308 -20.16 -9.43 15.15
CA SER A 308 -20.98 -9.13 16.33
C SER A 308 -21.35 -7.64 16.42
N PHE A 309 -20.42 -6.74 16.07
CA PHE A 309 -20.72 -5.31 16.00
C PHE A 309 -21.81 -4.99 14.97
N ILE A 310 -21.70 -5.52 13.74
CA ILE A 310 -22.70 -5.32 12.68
C ILE A 310 -24.08 -5.83 13.12
N ASP A 311 -24.13 -7.03 13.72
CA ASP A 311 -25.37 -7.63 14.21
C ASP A 311 -26.03 -6.77 15.31
N LEU A 312 -25.25 -6.30 16.29
CA LEU A 312 -25.75 -5.44 17.36
C LEU A 312 -26.24 -4.07 16.86
N MET A 313 -25.56 -3.49 15.88
CA MET A 313 -25.97 -2.21 15.28
C MET A 313 -27.28 -2.32 14.50
N LEU A 314 -27.55 -3.49 13.90
CA LEU A 314 -28.75 -3.73 13.10
C LEU A 314 -29.94 -4.23 13.92
N ASN A 315 -29.69 -5.19 14.82
CA ASN A 315 -30.74 -5.94 15.50
C ASN A 315 -30.90 -5.53 16.97
N GLY A 316 -30.01 -4.69 17.50
CA GLY A 316 -29.90 -4.39 18.91
C GLY A 316 -29.40 -5.58 19.73
N GLY A 317 -29.31 -5.43 21.05
CA GLY A 317 -28.83 -6.47 21.96
C GLY A 317 -27.86 -5.94 23.01
N SER A 318 -27.12 -6.84 23.66
CA SER A 318 -26.09 -6.46 24.63
C SER A 318 -24.70 -6.90 24.19
N ALA A 319 -23.76 -5.96 24.15
CA ALA A 319 -22.35 -6.27 23.92
C ALA A 319 -21.73 -7.12 25.04
N LYS A 320 -22.40 -7.26 26.20
CA LYS A 320 -21.95 -8.12 27.30
C LYS A 320 -21.98 -9.61 26.96
N ASP A 321 -22.78 -9.99 25.95
CA ASP A 321 -22.90 -11.37 25.50
C ASP A 321 -21.79 -11.76 24.49
N VAL A 322 -21.01 -10.78 24.03
CA VAL A 322 -19.88 -11.00 23.12
C VAL A 322 -18.65 -11.43 23.92
N GLY A 323 -18.17 -12.64 23.66
CA GLY A 323 -16.98 -13.17 24.33
C GLY A 323 -15.71 -12.36 24.05
N GLU A 324 -14.81 -12.32 25.03
CA GLU A 324 -13.49 -11.70 24.93
C GLU A 324 -12.62 -12.30 23.81
N ILE A 325 -11.53 -11.61 23.44
CA ILE A 325 -10.55 -12.11 22.47
C ILE A 325 -9.95 -13.42 22.98
N SER A 326 -10.13 -14.48 22.18
CA SER A 326 -9.55 -15.80 22.44
C SER A 326 -8.11 -15.84 21.95
N LYS A 327 -7.16 -15.83 22.89
CA LYS A 327 -5.73 -15.85 22.58
C LYS A 327 -5.23 -17.23 22.15
N ARG A 328 -4.32 -17.25 21.17
CA ARG A 328 -3.57 -18.43 20.72
C ARG A 328 -2.09 -18.34 21.06
N LEU A 329 -1.56 -17.13 21.28
CA LEU A 329 -0.18 -16.94 21.73
C LEU A 329 -0.07 -16.97 23.27
N PRO A 330 1.05 -17.48 23.82
CA PRO A 330 1.28 -17.51 25.25
C PRO A 330 1.27 -16.09 25.83
N ALA A 331 0.58 -15.90 26.95
CA ALA A 331 0.58 -14.62 27.66
C ALA A 331 1.98 -14.33 28.22
N LYS A 332 2.49 -13.14 27.92
CA LYS A 332 3.70 -12.58 28.51
C LYS A 332 3.33 -11.23 29.16
N GLU A 333 3.88 -10.95 30.33
CA GLU A 333 3.69 -9.68 31.03
C GLU A 333 4.96 -8.84 30.93
N ALA A 334 4.81 -7.54 30.66
CA ALA A 334 5.93 -6.61 30.64
C ALA A 334 6.21 -6.09 32.06
N ASP A 335 7.49 -6.02 32.43
CA ASP A 335 7.93 -5.37 33.67
C ASP A 335 7.93 -3.84 33.50
N LEU A 336 6.73 -3.25 33.53
CA LEU A 336 6.54 -1.80 33.43
C LEU A 336 7.14 -1.05 34.63
N LEU A 337 7.32 -1.72 35.77
CA LEU A 337 7.89 -1.11 36.96
C LEU A 337 9.37 -0.79 36.75
N SER A 338 10.11 -1.67 36.08
CA SER A 338 11.50 -1.42 35.69
C SER A 338 11.68 -0.24 34.73
N LEU A 339 10.64 0.08 33.95
CA LEU A 339 10.62 1.17 32.97
C LEU A 339 10.11 2.50 33.56
N SER A 340 9.51 2.47 34.74
CA SER A 340 8.90 3.64 35.36
C SER A 340 9.99 4.57 35.93
N PRO A 341 9.94 5.89 35.66
CA PRO A 341 10.85 6.83 36.30
C PRO A 341 10.62 6.81 37.82
N VAL A 342 11.67 7.07 38.59
CA VAL A 342 11.56 7.16 40.06
C VAL A 342 10.53 8.25 40.39
N PRO A 343 9.51 7.96 41.23
CA PRO A 343 8.52 8.96 41.60
C PRO A 343 9.19 10.20 42.19
N ASP A 344 8.96 11.36 41.59
CA ASP A 344 9.35 12.64 42.18
C ASP A 344 8.34 12.99 43.28
N LEU A 345 8.77 12.81 44.52
CA LEU A 345 7.98 13.09 45.72
C LEU A 345 8.25 14.49 46.27
N THR A 346 8.88 15.37 45.48
CA THR A 346 9.07 16.77 45.89
C THR A 346 7.73 17.50 45.91
N ILE A 347 7.30 17.89 47.11
CA ILE A 347 6.20 18.83 47.30
C ILE A 347 6.87 20.19 47.46
N GLU A 348 6.78 21.05 46.45
CA GLU A 348 7.16 22.45 46.62
C GLU A 348 6.14 23.09 47.59
N GLU A 349 6.54 23.31 48.84
CA GLU A 349 5.79 24.16 49.75
C GLU A 349 5.81 25.59 49.18
N GLU A 350 4.64 26.14 48.82
CA GLU A 350 4.50 27.55 48.49
C GLU A 350 4.93 28.41 49.71
N GLU A 351 6.19 28.83 49.74
CA GLU A 351 6.66 29.82 50.69
C GLU A 351 5.98 31.18 50.39
N LYS A 352 5.17 31.63 51.36
CA LYS A 352 4.55 32.96 51.40
C LYS A 352 5.59 34.06 51.13
N LYS A 353 5.39 34.80 50.04
CA LYS A 353 6.12 36.05 49.71
C LYS A 353 6.12 37.05 50.88
N PRO A 354 7.29 37.64 51.20
CA PRO A 354 7.37 38.98 51.80
C PRO A 354 7.60 40.06 50.73
N ALA A 355 7.02 41.24 50.99
CA ALA A 355 6.90 42.41 50.11
C ALA A 355 8.23 43.19 49.85
N PRO A 356 8.27 44.08 48.84
CA PRO A 356 9.48 44.48 48.11
C PRO A 356 10.22 45.70 48.68
N LYS A 357 11.53 45.81 48.41
CA LYS A 357 12.34 47.04 48.58
C LYS A 357 13.20 47.36 47.35
N VAL A 358 13.31 48.68 47.11
CA VAL A 358 13.63 49.40 45.88
C VAL A 358 15.10 49.88 45.88
N LYS A 359 15.82 49.83 44.73
CA LYS A 359 16.43 50.98 44.01
C LYS A 359 17.48 50.60 42.92
N ALA A 360 17.41 51.37 41.83
CA ALA A 360 18.15 51.41 40.55
C ALA A 360 19.63 51.89 40.65
N PRO A 361 20.37 52.23 39.54
CA PRO A 361 20.27 51.95 38.10
C PRO A 361 21.60 51.38 37.46
N PRO A 362 21.63 50.99 36.16
CA PRO A 362 22.76 50.30 35.55
C PRO A 362 23.77 51.21 34.83
N LYS A 363 25.07 50.84 34.83
CA LYS A 363 26.07 51.32 33.86
C LYS A 363 27.25 50.35 33.64
N ALA A 364 27.24 49.77 32.43
CA ALA A 364 28.30 49.76 31.41
C ALA A 364 29.54 48.83 31.46
N LYS A 365 29.74 48.21 30.29
CA LYS A 365 30.96 47.69 29.60
C LYS A 365 31.47 46.31 30.00
N GLU A 366 32.00 45.46 29.12
CA GLU A 366 31.99 45.22 27.65
C GLU A 366 32.74 43.85 27.48
N PRO A 367 32.75 43.22 26.28
CA PRO A 367 32.87 41.77 26.10
C PRO A 367 34.29 41.27 25.77
N GLU A 368 34.58 40.03 26.15
CA GLU A 368 35.65 39.16 25.62
C GLU A 368 35.17 37.70 25.85
N LYS A 369 35.44 36.67 25.03
CA LYS A 369 36.37 36.46 23.92
C LYS A 369 35.90 35.25 23.13
N LYS A 370 35.99 35.33 21.80
CA LYS A 370 35.98 34.18 20.86
C LYS A 370 37.36 33.52 20.88
N VAL A 371 37.41 32.20 20.68
CA VAL A 371 38.62 31.47 20.31
C VAL A 371 38.34 30.73 19.01
N GLU A 372 39.11 31.09 17.98
CA GLU A 372 39.31 30.39 16.70
C GLU A 372 40.25 29.20 16.88
N VAL A 373 40.16 28.18 16.00
CA VAL A 373 41.27 27.55 15.21
C VAL A 373 40.55 26.68 14.15
N GLU A 374 40.52 27.03 12.86
CA GLU A 374 41.53 26.95 11.80
C GLU A 374 41.66 25.54 11.15
N LYS A 375 41.66 25.58 9.81
CA LYS A 375 41.73 24.46 8.87
C LYS A 375 43.17 23.99 8.70
N GLU A 376 43.38 22.70 8.50
CA GLU A 376 44.59 22.22 7.84
C GLU A 376 44.28 21.09 6.83
N ALA A 377 44.90 21.23 5.66
CA ALA A 377 44.97 20.23 4.59
C ALA A 377 46.02 19.16 4.92
N PRO A 378 46.07 18.06 4.16
CA PRO A 378 47.38 17.73 3.59
C PRO A 378 47.34 17.24 2.14
N LYS A 379 48.52 17.36 1.52
CA LYS A 379 48.92 16.92 0.18
C LYS A 379 50.04 15.85 0.34
N PRO A 380 50.60 15.28 -0.75
CA PRO A 380 50.59 13.85 -1.11
C PRO A 380 51.93 13.12 -0.87
N LYS A 381 52.02 11.80 -1.15
CA LYS A 381 53.27 11.10 -1.52
C LYS A 381 53.07 9.71 -2.16
N GLU A 382 53.94 9.40 -3.12
CA GLU A 382 54.12 8.17 -3.93
C GLU A 382 54.84 7.03 -3.17
N GLU A 383 54.65 5.75 -3.57
CA GLU A 383 55.67 4.83 -4.14
C GLU A 383 55.29 3.31 -4.10
N LYS A 384 55.45 2.67 -5.28
CA LYS A 384 56.07 1.36 -5.64
C LYS A 384 55.74 -0.03 -5.03
N VAL A 385 55.40 -0.95 -5.99
CA VAL A 385 55.97 -2.29 -6.34
C VAL A 385 55.72 -3.51 -5.42
N VAL A 386 55.32 -4.66 -6.01
CA VAL A 386 56.03 -5.99 -6.05
C VAL A 386 55.13 -7.13 -6.61
N GLU A 387 55.65 -7.79 -7.66
CA GLU A 387 55.64 -9.22 -8.12
C GLU A 387 54.45 -10.19 -7.97
N LEU A 388 54.20 -11.01 -9.02
CA LEU A 388 54.59 -12.45 -9.10
C LEU A 388 54.12 -13.13 -10.42
N ARG A 389 55.03 -13.92 -11.04
CA ARG A 389 54.80 -14.98 -12.08
C ARG A 389 54.34 -16.30 -11.38
N PRO A 390 54.19 -17.51 -11.99
CA PRO A 390 54.31 -18.02 -13.39
C PRO A 390 53.04 -18.84 -13.83
N LYS A 391 52.89 -19.64 -14.91
CA LYS A 391 53.71 -20.74 -15.47
C LYS A 391 53.07 -21.27 -16.79
N VAL A 392 53.91 -21.90 -17.61
CA VAL A 392 53.68 -22.53 -18.93
C VAL A 392 53.26 -24.00 -18.78
N GLU A 393 52.53 -24.57 -19.74
CA GLU A 393 52.63 -26.01 -20.05
C GLU A 393 52.42 -26.32 -21.56
N GLU A 394 53.31 -27.17 -22.08
CA GLU A 394 53.45 -27.63 -23.48
C GLU A 394 52.73 -28.97 -23.74
N LYS A 395 52.50 -29.30 -25.04
CA LYS A 395 52.66 -30.63 -25.72
C LYS A 395 51.80 -30.65 -27.00
N LYS A 396 52.11 -31.31 -28.12
CA LYS A 396 53.23 -32.11 -28.66
C LYS A 396 52.96 -32.33 -30.18
N VAL A 397 53.98 -32.80 -30.87
CA VAL A 397 54.21 -32.90 -32.34
C VAL A 397 53.80 -34.27 -32.91
N GLU A 398 53.68 -34.39 -34.25
CA GLU A 398 54.19 -35.46 -35.20
C GLU A 398 53.27 -35.57 -36.45
N GLU A 399 53.75 -35.23 -37.66
CA GLU A 399 54.48 -36.04 -38.70
C GLU A 399 53.54 -37.03 -39.45
N GLU A 400 53.60 -37.34 -40.75
CA GLU A 400 54.58 -37.17 -41.84
C GLU A 400 53.90 -37.46 -43.21
N VAL A 401 54.59 -37.22 -44.33
CA VAL A 401 54.19 -37.44 -45.74
C VAL A 401 55.11 -38.48 -46.39
N GLU A 402 54.63 -39.29 -47.34
CA GLU A 402 55.43 -40.27 -48.10
C GLU A 402 55.64 -39.89 -49.59
N GLU A 403 56.90 -40.08 -50.02
CA GLU A 403 57.46 -40.44 -51.34
C GLU A 403 57.61 -39.47 -52.56
N LYS A 404 58.83 -38.88 -52.60
CA LYS A 404 59.94 -38.91 -53.62
C LYS A 404 59.68 -38.76 -55.14
N LYS A 405 60.56 -37.94 -55.77
CA LYS A 405 60.75 -37.76 -57.23
C LYS A 405 62.20 -38.00 -57.69
N ALA A 406 62.31 -38.69 -58.83
CA ALA A 406 63.21 -38.56 -59.99
C ALA A 406 64.75 -38.50 -59.82
N GLU A 407 65.46 -39.43 -60.48
CA GLU A 407 66.91 -39.29 -60.75
C GLU A 407 67.18 -38.69 -62.14
N GLU A 408 67.97 -37.61 -62.09
CA GLU A 408 68.87 -37.06 -63.12
C GLU A 408 68.28 -36.41 -64.39
N ARG A 409 67.56 -35.29 -64.18
CA ARG A 409 67.68 -34.06 -65.00
C ARG A 409 67.07 -32.80 -64.35
N VAL A 410 67.11 -32.68 -63.02
CA VAL A 410 66.26 -31.72 -62.25
C VAL A 410 67.03 -30.78 -61.30
N GLU A 411 68.36 -30.85 -61.22
CA GLU A 411 69.14 -30.12 -60.19
C GLU A 411 69.33 -28.60 -60.38
N VAL A 412 68.74 -27.97 -61.40
CA VAL A 412 68.81 -26.49 -61.57
C VAL A 412 67.40 -25.85 -61.73
N ARG A 413 66.32 -26.61 -61.46
CA ARG A 413 64.94 -26.09 -61.60
C ARG A 413 64.05 -26.25 -60.37
N GLU A 414 64.45 -27.03 -59.37
CA GLU A 414 63.71 -27.20 -58.11
C GLU A 414 64.08 -26.17 -57.03
N GLU A 415 65.33 -25.71 -56.98
CA GLU A 415 65.77 -24.72 -55.97
C GLU A 415 65.15 -23.33 -56.22
N ASP A 416 65.12 -22.89 -57.48
CA ASP A 416 64.44 -21.65 -57.88
C ASP A 416 62.92 -21.73 -57.70
N LYS A 417 62.32 -22.90 -57.95
CA LYS A 417 60.88 -23.10 -57.80
C LYS A 417 60.46 -23.15 -56.32
N ARG A 418 61.27 -23.78 -55.45
CA ARG A 418 61.09 -23.76 -53.99
C ARG A 418 61.27 -22.36 -53.41
N ARG A 419 62.28 -21.60 -53.85
CA ARG A 419 62.44 -20.20 -53.42
C ARG A 419 61.25 -19.34 -53.85
N LEU A 420 60.76 -19.49 -55.09
CA LEU A 420 59.59 -18.75 -55.58
C LEU A 420 58.30 -19.13 -54.84
N GLU A 421 58.09 -20.42 -54.56
CA GLU A 421 56.92 -20.91 -53.79
C GLU A 421 56.99 -20.47 -52.32
N GLU A 422 58.16 -20.49 -51.68
CA GLU A 422 58.35 -20.00 -50.30
C GLU A 422 58.19 -18.48 -50.21
N GLU A 423 58.66 -17.73 -51.21
CA GLU A 423 58.48 -16.27 -51.28
C GLU A 423 57.02 -15.89 -51.55
N LEU A 424 56.31 -16.65 -52.39
CA LEU A 424 54.87 -16.48 -52.63
C LEU A 424 54.05 -16.84 -51.37
N ARG A 425 54.41 -17.91 -50.67
CA ARG A 425 53.74 -18.35 -49.44
C ARG A 425 53.94 -17.35 -48.31
N LYS A 426 55.14 -16.77 -48.16
CA LYS A 426 55.41 -15.67 -47.22
C LYS A 426 54.59 -14.42 -47.55
N LYS A 427 54.49 -14.05 -48.83
CA LYS A 427 53.63 -12.91 -49.26
C LYS A 427 52.15 -13.16 -48.98
N VAL A 428 51.65 -14.38 -49.20
CA VAL A 428 50.26 -14.75 -48.91
C VAL A 428 50.01 -14.80 -47.39
N GLU A 429 50.92 -15.34 -46.59
CA GLU A 429 50.81 -15.32 -45.12
C GLU A 429 50.86 -13.91 -44.55
N GLU A 430 51.72 -13.04 -45.10
CA GLU A 430 51.81 -11.63 -44.71
C GLU A 430 50.53 -10.86 -45.09
N GLU A 431 49.95 -11.12 -46.27
CA GLU A 431 48.67 -10.53 -46.69
C GLU A 431 47.49 -11.02 -45.83
N ILE A 432 47.44 -12.32 -45.48
CA ILE A 432 46.43 -12.88 -44.58
C ILE A 432 46.57 -12.27 -43.18
N ARG A 433 47.81 -12.13 -42.67
CA ARG A 433 48.08 -11.52 -41.37
C ARG A 433 47.68 -10.05 -41.34
N LEU A 434 47.93 -9.29 -42.41
CA LEU A 434 47.49 -7.91 -42.57
C LEU A 434 45.96 -7.78 -42.58
N LYS A 435 45.25 -8.68 -43.29
CA LYS A 435 43.78 -8.72 -43.29
C LYS A 435 43.20 -9.03 -41.91
N ILE A 436 43.75 -10.02 -41.20
CA ILE A 436 43.32 -10.36 -39.84
C ILE A 436 43.55 -9.17 -38.89
N GLN A 437 44.69 -8.49 -39.01
CA GLN A 437 45.01 -7.32 -38.18
C GLN A 437 44.08 -6.13 -38.48
N GLN A 438 43.70 -5.92 -39.75
CA GLN A 438 42.72 -4.90 -40.14
C GLN A 438 41.31 -5.22 -39.63
N GLU A 439 40.86 -6.48 -39.70
CA GLU A 439 39.56 -6.89 -39.17
C GLU A 439 39.49 -6.79 -37.64
N MET A 440 40.58 -7.10 -36.94
CA MET A 440 40.66 -6.92 -35.48
C MET A 440 40.56 -5.45 -35.09
N MET A 441 41.33 -4.57 -35.73
CA MET A 441 41.25 -3.13 -35.46
C MET A 441 39.86 -2.55 -35.78
N ALA A 442 39.22 -3.00 -36.88
CA ALA A 442 37.87 -2.58 -37.22
C ALA A 442 36.83 -3.07 -36.19
N LYS A 443 36.97 -4.28 -35.66
CA LYS A 443 36.12 -4.81 -34.58
C LYS A 443 36.30 -4.05 -33.27
N GLU A 444 37.54 -3.76 -32.87
CA GLU A 444 37.82 -2.96 -31.66
C GLU A 444 37.25 -1.54 -31.78
N GLU A 445 37.38 -0.90 -32.96
CA GLU A 445 36.83 0.44 -33.18
C GLU A 445 35.29 0.46 -33.15
N LEU A 446 34.65 -0.57 -33.70
CA LEU A 446 33.20 -0.76 -33.63
C LEU A 446 32.72 -0.99 -32.20
N GLU A 447 33.44 -1.81 -31.42
CA GLU A 447 33.10 -2.09 -30.03
C GLU A 447 33.27 -0.84 -29.15
N LYS A 448 34.31 -0.04 -29.41
CA LYS A 448 34.53 1.24 -28.74
C LYS A 448 33.41 2.24 -29.03
N LYS A 449 32.98 2.36 -30.30
CA LYS A 449 31.84 3.21 -30.70
C LYS A 449 30.52 2.74 -30.08
N LYS A 450 30.30 1.43 -29.96
CA LYS A 450 29.11 0.89 -29.27
C LYS A 450 29.11 1.21 -27.77
N LYS A 451 30.26 1.08 -27.10
CA LYS A 451 30.39 1.44 -25.68
C LYS A 451 30.17 2.94 -25.45
N GLU A 452 30.73 3.80 -26.31
CA GLU A 452 30.53 5.25 -26.24
C GLU A 452 29.06 5.64 -26.46
N MET A 453 28.36 5.06 -27.45
CA MET A 453 26.93 5.32 -27.64
C MET A 453 26.07 4.84 -26.47
N ALA A 454 26.36 3.65 -25.92
CA ALA A 454 25.62 3.13 -24.77
C ALA A 454 25.81 3.99 -23.51
N GLU A 455 27.02 4.52 -23.28
CA GLU A 455 27.28 5.42 -22.16
C GLU A 455 26.57 6.78 -22.34
N LEU A 456 26.49 7.27 -23.58
CA LEU A 456 25.79 8.53 -23.91
C LEU A 456 24.27 8.39 -23.77
N GLU A 457 23.72 7.24 -24.14
CA GLU A 457 22.29 6.94 -23.98
C GLU A 457 21.92 6.75 -22.50
N LYS A 458 22.80 6.10 -21.71
CA LYS A 458 22.63 5.97 -20.26
C LYS A 458 22.62 7.34 -19.57
N LYS A 459 23.56 8.22 -19.90
CA LYS A 459 23.60 9.60 -19.36
C LYS A 459 22.35 10.40 -19.71
N LYS A 460 21.82 10.27 -20.93
CA LYS A 460 20.57 10.93 -21.33
C LYS A 460 19.35 10.43 -20.58
N LYS A 461 19.25 9.11 -20.32
CA LYS A 461 18.16 8.52 -19.53
C LYS A 461 18.21 8.98 -18.08
N GLU A 462 19.39 8.97 -17.46
CA GLU A 462 19.57 9.47 -16.08
C GLU A 462 19.22 10.97 -15.95
N GLU A 463 19.57 11.79 -16.95
CA GLU A 463 19.23 13.23 -16.96
C GLU A 463 17.72 13.47 -17.16
N GLU A 464 17.06 12.69 -18.01
CA GLU A 464 15.61 12.78 -18.22
C GLU A 464 14.82 12.32 -16.99
N GLU A 465 15.24 11.24 -16.35
CA GLU A 465 14.63 10.70 -15.13
C GLU A 465 14.79 11.68 -13.97
N LYS A 466 15.98 12.28 -13.81
CA LYS A 466 16.20 13.33 -12.82
C LYS A 466 15.31 14.56 -13.08
N ARG A 467 15.15 14.97 -14.33
CA ARG A 467 14.27 16.10 -14.69
C ARG A 467 12.79 15.80 -14.45
N ARG A 468 12.35 14.55 -14.66
CA ARG A 468 10.98 14.11 -14.33
C ARG A 468 10.75 14.10 -12.81
N ALA A 469 11.71 13.60 -12.04
CA ALA A 469 11.64 13.61 -10.58
C ALA A 469 11.58 15.04 -10.02
N GLU A 470 12.41 15.96 -10.52
CA GLU A 470 12.38 17.37 -10.12
C GLU A 470 11.07 18.08 -10.52
N GLU A 471 10.46 17.72 -11.66
CA GLU A 471 9.17 18.26 -12.07
C GLU A 471 8.01 17.72 -11.21
N GLU A 472 8.06 16.45 -10.82
CA GLU A 472 7.07 15.83 -9.95
C GLU A 472 7.15 16.38 -8.51
N GLU A 473 8.37 16.58 -8.00
CA GLU A 473 8.58 17.20 -6.69
C GLU A 473 8.08 18.66 -6.67
N ARG A 474 8.30 19.41 -7.76
CA ARG A 474 7.75 20.78 -7.90
C ARG A 474 6.22 20.78 -7.93
N LYS A 475 5.59 19.84 -8.66
CA LYS A 475 4.12 19.71 -8.69
C LYS A 475 3.56 19.37 -7.31
N LYS A 476 4.22 18.49 -6.56
CA LYS A 476 3.84 18.15 -5.18
C LYS A 476 3.96 19.36 -4.26
N GLN A 477 5.01 20.16 -4.38
CA GLN A 477 5.16 21.41 -3.60
C GLN A 477 4.08 22.45 -3.96
N GLU A 478 3.81 22.67 -5.25
CA GLU A 478 2.75 23.59 -5.71
C GLU A 478 1.36 23.15 -5.21
N GLU A 479 1.10 21.84 -5.14
CA GLU A 479 -0.15 21.29 -4.62
C GLU A 479 -0.29 21.46 -3.09
N VAL A 480 0.79 21.24 -2.34
CA VAL A 480 0.82 21.50 -0.89
C VAL A 480 0.57 22.99 -0.60
N GLU A 481 1.20 23.90 -1.33
CA GLU A 481 0.96 25.34 -1.18
C GLU A 481 -0.48 25.73 -1.53
N ARG A 482 -1.09 25.10 -2.55
CA ARG A 482 -2.50 25.30 -2.90
C ARG A 482 -3.43 24.83 -1.78
N MET A 483 -3.17 23.65 -1.21
CA MET A 483 -3.95 23.11 -0.09
C MET A 483 -3.84 23.98 1.17
N GLU A 484 -2.65 24.48 1.49
CA GLU A 484 -2.46 25.39 2.63
C GLU A 484 -3.21 26.72 2.44
N ALA A 485 -3.23 27.26 1.21
CA ALA A 485 -3.98 28.47 0.88
C ALA A 485 -5.51 28.26 1.00
N GLU A 486 -6.02 27.15 0.48
CA GLU A 486 -7.44 26.78 0.58
C GLU A 486 -7.86 26.55 2.05
N PHE A 487 -7.00 25.88 2.84
CA PHE A 487 -7.25 25.65 4.26
C PHE A 487 -7.30 26.97 5.05
N LYS A 488 -6.41 27.92 4.72
CA LYS A 488 -6.42 29.25 5.33
C LYS A 488 -7.69 30.03 4.99
N GLU A 489 -8.15 29.98 3.73
CA GLU A 489 -9.39 30.63 3.31
C GLU A 489 -10.62 30.01 4.01
N LEU A 490 -10.65 28.68 4.14
CA LEU A 490 -11.72 27.96 4.84
C LEU A 490 -11.77 28.33 6.33
N LYS A 491 -10.60 28.43 6.97
CA LYS A 491 -10.48 28.85 8.37
C LYS A 491 -10.98 30.29 8.59
N GLU A 492 -10.68 31.21 7.66
CA GLU A 492 -11.21 32.57 7.72
C GLU A 492 -12.73 32.64 7.49
N LYS A 493 -13.26 31.84 6.56
CA LYS A 493 -14.71 31.72 6.35
C LYS A 493 -15.41 31.18 7.59
N LEU A 494 -14.87 30.12 8.19
CA LEU A 494 -15.41 29.52 9.42
C LEU A 494 -15.36 30.51 10.60
N SER A 495 -14.27 31.28 10.74
CA SER A 495 -14.17 32.32 11.76
C SER A 495 -15.25 33.39 11.60
N LYS A 496 -15.50 33.85 10.37
CA LYS A 496 -16.54 34.85 10.07
C LYS A 496 -17.95 34.29 10.27
N GLU A 497 -18.18 33.02 9.91
CA GLU A 497 -19.45 32.31 10.15
C GLU A 497 -19.74 32.20 11.65
N LEU A 498 -18.72 31.89 12.46
CA LEU A 498 -18.82 31.80 13.92
C LEU A 498 -19.04 33.17 14.57
N GLU A 499 -18.39 34.23 14.08
CA GLU A 499 -18.66 35.60 14.53
C GLU A 499 -20.09 36.03 14.18
N LYS A 500 -20.56 35.73 12.97
CA LYS A 500 -21.93 36.03 12.53
C LYS A 500 -22.98 35.27 13.36
N ARG A 501 -22.75 33.98 13.63
CA ARG A 501 -23.60 33.19 14.55
C ARG A 501 -23.59 33.72 15.98
N ARG A 502 -22.49 34.32 16.42
CA ARG A 502 -22.35 34.95 17.74
C ARG A 502 -23.13 36.27 17.83
N GLU A 503 -23.25 37.01 16.74
CA GLU A 503 -24.05 38.24 16.65
C GLU A 503 -25.56 37.96 16.50
N GLU A 504 -25.94 36.83 15.91
CA GLU A 504 -27.35 36.43 15.68
C GLU A 504 -28.02 35.78 16.92
N MET A 505 -27.27 35.46 17.98
CA MET A 505 -27.82 34.91 19.23
C MET A 505 -28.36 36.02 20.15
N GLN A 506 -29.67 36.01 20.40
CA GLN A 506 -30.29 36.86 21.43
C GLN A 506 -29.94 36.38 22.85
N PRO A 507 -29.79 37.31 23.82
CA PRO A 507 -29.20 37.01 25.12
C PRO A 507 -30.26 36.52 26.10
N GLU A 508 -30.40 35.21 26.26
CA GLU A 508 -30.99 34.61 27.45
C GLU A 508 -30.30 33.24 27.71
N GLU A 509 -29.73 33.09 28.91
CA GLU A 509 -29.07 31.89 29.48
C GLU A 509 -27.63 31.52 29.06
N VAL A 510 -26.74 32.50 28.87
CA VAL A 510 -25.29 32.22 28.64
C VAL A 510 -24.38 32.71 29.79
N ILE A 511 -24.92 33.45 30.76
CA ILE A 511 -24.12 34.03 31.86
C ILE A 511 -24.10 33.09 33.07
N GLU A 512 -23.44 31.94 32.92
CA GLU A 512 -22.88 31.18 34.06
C GLU A 512 -21.87 30.10 33.61
N SER A 513 -21.81 29.75 32.32
CA SER A 513 -20.91 28.71 31.79
C SER A 513 -19.61 29.22 31.15
N LEU A 514 -19.42 30.53 31.05
CA LEU A 514 -18.26 31.15 30.38
C LEU A 514 -17.14 31.61 31.31
N ASP A 515 -17.39 31.66 32.63
CA ASP A 515 -16.37 31.99 33.64
C ASP A 515 -15.72 30.75 34.27
N MET A 516 -16.02 29.55 33.74
CA MET A 516 -15.51 28.26 34.26
C MET A 516 -14.39 27.73 33.36
N GLU A 517 -13.35 27.14 33.96
CA GLU A 517 -12.29 26.48 33.19
C GLU A 517 -12.83 25.24 32.46
N LEU A 518 -12.17 24.89 31.35
CA LEU A 518 -12.60 23.81 30.44
C LEU A 518 -12.93 22.47 31.15
N PRO A 519 -12.19 22.03 32.19
CA PRO A 519 -12.52 20.79 32.91
C PRO A 519 -13.86 20.87 33.65
N ASP A 520 -14.15 21.98 34.30
CA ASP A 520 -15.39 22.17 35.07
C ASP A 520 -16.60 22.28 34.15
N ARG A 521 -16.40 22.89 32.97
CA ARG A 521 -17.42 22.98 31.93
C ARG A 521 -17.78 21.59 31.38
N ILE A 522 -16.79 20.73 31.14
CA ILE A 522 -17.00 19.34 30.71
C ILE A 522 -17.72 18.54 31.80
N GLY A 523 -17.34 18.71 33.07
CA GLY A 523 -18.02 18.07 34.20
C GLY A 523 -19.50 18.47 34.32
N LEU A 524 -19.82 19.74 34.08
CA LEU A 524 -21.19 20.24 34.14
C LEU A 524 -22.05 19.70 32.99
N TYR A 525 -21.48 19.54 31.79
CA TYR A 525 -22.16 18.88 30.65
C TYR A 525 -22.40 17.39 30.88
N LEU A 526 -21.42 16.67 31.43
CA LEU A 526 -21.55 15.23 31.76
C LEU A 526 -22.61 15.00 32.86
N THR A 527 -22.67 15.88 33.86
CA THR A 527 -23.67 15.79 34.94
C THR A 527 -25.09 16.07 34.44
N ARG A 528 -25.23 16.92 33.41
CA ARG A 528 -26.52 17.23 32.76
C ARG A 528 -27.06 16.04 31.97
N ILE A 529 -26.18 15.28 31.31
CA ILE A 529 -26.54 14.07 30.54
C ILE A 529 -27.06 12.96 31.47
N HIS A 530 -26.49 12.82 32.67
CA HIS A 530 -26.89 11.77 33.62
C HIS A 530 -28.12 12.09 34.49
N LYS A 531 -28.63 13.32 34.50
CA LYS A 531 -29.83 13.69 35.28
C LYS A 531 -31.16 13.46 34.55
N HIS A 532 -31.13 12.98 33.30
CA HIS A 532 -32.32 12.68 32.51
C HIS A 532 -32.43 11.20 32.09
N GLN A 533 -31.86 10.28 32.88
CA GLN A 533 -32.24 8.86 32.85
C GLN A 533 -33.23 8.52 33.98
#